data_AF-A0A0E3PCD7-F1
#
_entry.id   AF-A0A0E3PCD7-F1
#
_cell.length_a   1.000
_cell.length_b   1.000
_cell.length_c   1.000
_cell.angle_alpha   90.00
_cell.angle_beta   90.00
_cell.angle_gamma   90.00
#
_symmetry.space_group_name_H-M   'P 1'
#
loop_
_entity.id
_entity.type
_entity.pdbx_description
1 polymer ?
#
loop_
_entity_poly.entity_id
_entity_poly.type
_entity_poly.pdbx_seq_one_letter_code
_entity_poly.pdbx_strand_id
1 'polypeptide(L)'
;MRIRVVSSREEIFTLNPNERIVHLAFRPSNKDIFGLVETCPKIEVIQLPKSYMRTVSKSIEMFLQMQRVQLLEGDVWGHRKDINEYYSIPSSVIEKIKAMKIEGKTTEEIERKIARESKLNPEMVAYIMNKEASA
;
A
#
# COMPACT_ATOMS: atom_id res chain seq x y z
N MET A 1 2.98 -3.99 -10.34
CA MET A 1 3.30 -3.46 -8.99
C MET A 1 3.21 -4.59 -7.97
N ARG A 2 3.95 -4.53 -6.86
CA ARG A 2 3.94 -5.55 -5.80
C ARG A 2 3.94 -4.89 -4.43
N ILE A 3 3.34 -5.57 -3.45
CA ILE A 3 3.23 -5.15 -2.06
C ILE A 3 4.04 -6.12 -1.22
N ARG A 4 5.01 -5.63 -0.46
CA ARG A 4 5.77 -6.46 0.48
C ARG A 4 4.91 -6.71 1.72
N VAL A 5 4.62 -7.97 2.04
CA VAL A 5 3.83 -8.34 3.21
C VAL A 5 4.75 -8.62 4.38
N VAL A 6 4.53 -7.92 5.50
CA VAL A 6 5.36 -7.99 6.70
C VAL A 6 4.47 -8.43 7.86
N SER A 7 4.79 -9.57 8.46
CA SER A 7 3.93 -10.21 9.46
C SER A 7 4.46 -10.11 10.88
N SER A 8 5.73 -9.75 11.08
CA SER A 8 6.30 -9.49 12.40
C SER A 8 7.14 -8.20 12.42
N ARG A 9 7.41 -7.71 13.64
CA ARG A 9 8.17 -6.47 13.86
C ARG A 9 9.64 -6.64 13.49
N GLU A 10 10.18 -7.82 13.78
CA GLU A 10 11.58 -8.17 13.58
C GLU A 10 11.95 -8.13 12.10
N GLU A 11 11.01 -8.46 11.22
CA GLU A 11 11.20 -8.43 9.77
C GLU A 11 11.53 -7.05 9.24
N ILE A 12 11.03 -5.98 9.88
CA ILE A 12 11.21 -4.59 9.42
C ILE A 12 12.68 -4.29 9.14
N PHE A 13 13.57 -4.69 10.04
CA PHE A 13 15.00 -4.37 10.00
C PHE A 13 15.79 -5.21 8.97
N THR A 14 15.12 -6.14 8.31
CA THR A 14 15.69 -7.02 7.27
C THR A 14 15.08 -6.77 5.90
N LEU A 15 14.17 -5.80 5.79
CA LEU A 15 13.52 -5.46 4.52
C LEU A 15 14.53 -4.91 3.51
N ASN A 16 14.21 -5.11 2.23
CA ASN A 16 14.98 -4.51 1.16
C ASN A 16 14.81 -2.97 1.22
N PRO A 17 15.88 -2.18 1.24
CA PRO A 17 15.77 -0.71 1.32
C PRO A 17 15.03 -0.05 0.14
N ASN A 18 14.83 -0.79 -0.96
CA ASN A 18 14.09 -0.33 -2.13
C ASN A 18 12.61 -0.72 -2.12
N GLU A 19 12.08 -1.29 -1.03
CA GLU A 19 10.64 -1.53 -0.92
C GLU A 19 9.88 -0.20 -1.01
N ARG A 20 8.87 -0.16 -1.88
CA ARG A 20 8.03 1.03 -2.13
C ARG A 20 6.66 0.94 -1.49
N ILE A 21 6.10 -0.27 -1.39
CA ILE A 21 4.76 -0.51 -0.88
C ILE A 21 4.85 -1.65 0.12
N VAL A 22 4.48 -1.38 1.37
CA VAL A 22 4.54 -2.35 2.47
C VAL A 22 3.16 -2.51 3.08
N HIS A 23 2.72 -3.75 3.29
CA HIS A 23 1.56 -4.08 4.08
C HIS A 23 2.00 -4.65 5.44
N LEU A 24 1.59 -4.01 6.54
CA LEU A 24 1.86 -4.51 7.88
C LEU A 24 0.66 -5.33 8.36
N ALA A 25 0.85 -6.65 8.44
CA ALA A 25 -0.15 -7.61 8.91
C ALA A 25 -0.20 -7.72 10.46
N PHE A 26 0.41 -6.75 11.16
CA PHE A 26 0.37 -6.62 12.62
C PHE A 26 0.14 -5.14 12.98
N ARG A 27 -0.29 -4.88 14.22
CA ARG A 27 -0.46 -3.51 14.73
C ARG A 27 0.92 -2.88 15.02
N PRO A 28 1.37 -1.87 14.24
CA PRO A 28 2.65 -1.24 14.48
C PRO A 28 2.60 -0.27 15.66
N SER A 29 3.71 -0.21 16.39
CA SER A 29 4.02 0.89 17.31
C SER A 29 4.69 2.05 16.57
N ASN A 30 4.83 3.20 17.23
CA ASN A 30 5.58 4.34 16.67
C ASN A 30 7.02 3.94 16.30
N LYS A 31 7.67 3.10 17.11
CA LYS A 31 9.02 2.59 16.83
C LYS A 31 9.07 1.76 15.55
N ASP A 32 8.05 0.93 15.34
CA ASP A 32 7.96 0.07 14.15
C ASP A 32 7.84 0.94 12.89
N ILE A 33 7.01 2.00 12.92
CA ILE A 33 6.87 2.94 11.80
C ILE A 33 8.17 3.70 11.51
N PHE A 34 8.85 4.21 12.54
CA PHE A 34 10.14 4.88 12.35
C PHE A 34 11.19 3.94 11.77
N GLY A 35 11.31 2.74 12.34
CA GLY A 35 12.24 1.73 11.84
C GLY A 35 11.95 1.31 10.40
N LEU A 36 10.67 1.27 9.99
CA LEU A 36 10.28 0.97 8.62
C LEU A 36 10.73 2.05 7.64
N VAL A 37 10.49 3.32 7.97
CA VAL A 37 10.91 4.45 7.12
C VAL A 37 12.43 4.56 7.04
N GLU A 38 13.14 4.29 8.14
CA GLU A 38 14.61 4.26 8.17
C GLU A 38 15.17 3.10 7.33
N THR A 39 14.59 1.90 7.47
CA THR A 39 15.07 0.71 6.74
C THR A 39 14.74 0.80 5.25
N CYS A 40 13.58 1.36 4.90
CA CYS A 40 13.08 1.49 3.53
C CYS A 40 12.96 2.97 3.14
N PRO A 41 14.07 3.68 2.83
CA PRO A 41 14.05 5.10 2.52
C PRO A 41 13.29 5.44 1.21
N LYS A 42 12.97 4.44 0.39
CA LYS A 42 12.17 4.59 -0.84
C LYS A 42 10.70 4.22 -0.64
N ILE A 43 10.26 4.03 0.60
CA ILE A 43 8.86 3.69 0.87
C ILE A 43 7.95 4.85 0.45
N GLU A 44 6.86 4.51 -0.23
CA GLU A 44 5.87 5.44 -0.72
C GLU A 44 4.52 5.19 -0.07
N VAL A 45 4.22 3.93 0.27
CA VAL A 45 2.94 3.50 0.82
C VAL A 45 3.15 2.53 1.96
N ILE A 46 2.50 2.81 3.09
CA ILE A 46 2.26 1.87 4.19
C ILE A 46 0.77 1.52 4.16
N GLN A 47 0.45 0.26 3.93
CA GLN A 47 -0.92 -0.26 3.96
C GLN A 47 -1.18 -0.93 5.30
N LEU A 48 -2.31 -0.57 5.93
CA LEU A 48 -2.76 -1.16 7.20
C LEU A 48 -4.19 -1.70 7.08
N PRO A 49 -4.49 -2.85 7.72
CA PRO A 49 -5.85 -3.23 8.00
C PRO A 49 -6.58 -2.15 8.80
N LYS A 50 -7.88 -2.00 8.56
CA LYS A 50 -8.76 -1.00 9.20
C LYS A 50 -8.62 -0.95 10.73
N SER A 51 -8.49 -2.10 11.38
CA SER A 51 -8.35 -2.21 12.84
C SER A 51 -7.03 -1.65 13.38
N TYR A 52 -5.99 -1.61 12.55
CA TYR A 52 -4.66 -1.10 12.92
C TYR A 52 -4.53 0.38 12.54
N MET A 53 -5.13 0.79 11.43
CA MET A 53 -5.23 2.18 11.01
C MET A 53 -5.77 3.09 12.13
N ARG A 54 -6.84 2.65 12.82
CA ARG A 54 -7.45 3.37 13.95
C ARG A 54 -6.53 3.60 15.15
N THR A 55 -5.42 2.88 15.24
CA THR A 55 -4.45 3.01 16.33
C THR A 55 -3.25 3.87 15.97
N VAL A 56 -3.18 4.35 14.72
CA VAL A 56 -2.15 5.31 14.30
C VAL A 56 -2.48 6.66 14.92
N SER A 57 -1.49 7.25 15.58
CA SER A 57 -1.65 8.58 16.19
C SER A 57 -1.50 9.68 15.14
N LYS A 58 -2.15 10.82 15.38
CA LYS A 58 -2.02 12.02 14.52
C LYS A 58 -0.56 12.46 14.33
N SER A 59 0.28 12.32 15.35
CA SER A 59 1.71 12.63 15.25
C SER A 59 2.44 11.72 14.25
N ILE A 60 2.07 10.44 14.18
CA ILE A 60 2.61 9.52 13.18
C ILE A 60 2.08 9.87 11.78
N GLU A 61 0.80 10.19 11.64
CA GLU A 61 0.25 10.65 10.35
C GLU A 61 1.01 11.88 9.83
N MET A 62 1.25 12.87 10.71
CA MET A 62 2.03 14.06 10.36
C MET A 62 3.47 13.71 9.97
N PHE A 63 4.12 12.81 10.72
CA PHE A 63 5.47 12.35 10.39
C PHE A 63 5.52 11.68 9.00
N LEU A 64 4.60 10.75 8.71
CA LEU A 64 4.53 10.08 7.42
C LEU A 64 4.27 11.07 6.28
N GLN A 65 3.40 12.05 6.50
CA GLN A 65 3.15 13.12 5.53
C GLN A 65 4.41 13.94 5.24
N MET A 66 5.22 14.29 6.27
CA MET A 66 6.50 14.98 6.08
C MET A 66 7.49 14.14 5.27
N GLN A 67 7.48 12.82 5.46
CA GLN A 67 8.28 11.87 4.68
C GLN A 67 7.69 11.55 3.30
N ARG A 68 6.55 12.15 2.93
CA ARG A 68 5.80 11.89 1.69
C ARG A 68 5.38 10.42 1.54
N VAL A 69 5.17 9.74 2.67
CA VAL A 69 4.66 8.36 2.73
C VAL A 69 3.15 8.39 2.93
N GLN A 70 2.42 7.73 2.04
CA GLN A 70 0.98 7.59 2.15
C GLN A 70 0.63 6.43 3.08
N LEU A 71 -0.33 6.68 3.98
CA LEU A 71 -0.89 5.65 4.83
C LEU A 71 -2.27 5.28 4.27
N LEU A 72 -2.43 4.04 3.81
CA LEU A 72 -3.66 3.58 3.14
C LEU A 72 -4.36 2.46 3.92
N GLU A 73 -5.68 2.48 3.95
CA GLU A 73 -6.47 1.36 4.48
C GLU A 73 -6.49 0.20 3.45
N GLY A 74 -6.23 -1.02 3.89
CA GLY A 74 -6.48 -2.21 3.08
C GLY A 74 -5.84 -3.48 3.61
N ASP A 75 -6.13 -4.58 2.94
CA ASP A 75 -5.74 -5.91 3.39
C ASP A 75 -5.31 -6.79 2.20
N VAL A 76 -4.50 -7.81 2.47
CA VAL A 76 -4.01 -8.80 1.50
C VAL A 76 -4.70 -10.15 1.72
N TRP A 77 -6.04 -10.11 1.78
CA TRP A 77 -6.83 -11.25 2.24
C TRP A 77 -6.65 -12.52 1.39
N GLY A 78 -6.33 -13.63 2.07
CA GLY A 78 -6.06 -14.93 1.46
C GLY A 78 -4.64 -15.08 0.88
N HIS A 79 -3.75 -14.11 1.11
CA HIS A 79 -2.35 -14.22 0.73
C HIS A 79 -1.57 -15.10 1.73
N ARG A 80 -0.75 -16.00 1.19
CA ARG A 80 0.12 -16.91 1.97
C ARG A 80 1.56 -16.43 1.90
N LYS A 81 1.97 -15.66 2.91
CA LYS A 81 3.33 -15.10 3.03
C LYS A 81 4.42 -16.17 3.05
N ASP A 82 4.11 -17.34 3.61
CA ASP A 82 5.00 -18.50 3.66
C ASP A 82 5.35 -19.07 2.27
N ILE A 83 4.49 -18.83 1.28
CA ILE A 83 4.72 -19.22 -0.12
C ILE A 83 5.32 -18.07 -0.93
N ASN A 84 4.84 -16.85 -0.71
CA ASN A 84 5.31 -15.67 -1.42
C ASN A 84 5.31 -14.47 -0.49
N GLU A 85 6.46 -13.83 -0.37
CA GLU A 85 6.69 -12.65 0.44
C GLU A 85 6.02 -11.37 -0.08
N TYR A 86 5.59 -11.41 -1.34
CA TYR A 86 5.00 -10.31 -2.06
C TYR A 86 3.59 -10.62 -2.55
N TYR A 87 2.66 -9.74 -2.24
CA TYR A 87 1.36 -9.71 -2.91
C TYR A 87 1.51 -8.97 -4.24
N SER A 88 1.37 -9.70 -5.34
CA SER A 88 1.48 -9.13 -6.69
C SER A 88 0.14 -8.60 -7.15
N ILE A 89 0.10 -7.32 -7.54
CA ILE A 89 -1.07 -6.75 -8.18
C ILE A 89 -1.09 -7.20 -9.65
N PRO A 90 -2.15 -7.89 -10.12
CA PRO A 90 -2.21 -8.38 -11.49
C PRO A 90 -2.06 -7.24 -12.51
N SER A 91 -1.26 -7.46 -13.56
CA SER A 91 -1.07 -6.49 -14.64
C SER A 91 -2.39 -6.13 -15.32
N SER A 92 -3.31 -7.10 -15.46
CA SER A 92 -4.64 -6.89 -16.02
C SER A 92 -5.46 -5.82 -15.27
N VAL A 93 -5.28 -5.69 -13.95
CA VAL A 93 -5.93 -4.64 -13.16
C VAL A 93 -5.33 -3.28 -13.50
N ILE A 94 -4.00 -3.20 -13.62
CA ILE A 94 -3.28 -1.96 -13.98
C ILE A 94 -3.66 -1.52 -15.41
N GLU A 95 -3.68 -2.44 -16.36
CA GLU A 95 -4.10 -2.20 -17.75
C GLU A 95 -5.55 -1.73 -17.83
N LYS A 96 -6.45 -2.32 -17.03
CA LYS A 96 -7.85 -1.90 -16.98
C LYS A 96 -8.01 -0.49 -16.42
N ILE A 97 -7.28 -0.15 -15.35
CA ILE A 97 -7.23 1.23 -14.82
C ILE A 97 -6.79 2.20 -15.92
N LYS A 98 -5.75 1.85 -16.69
CA LYS A 98 -5.25 2.66 -17.81
C LYS A 98 -6.30 2.84 -18.90
N ALA A 99 -6.92 1.75 -19.36
CA ALA A 99 -7.95 1.80 -20.39
C ALA A 99 -9.12 2.72 -19.98
N MET A 100 -9.62 2.56 -18.76
CA MET A 100 -10.71 3.41 -18.26
C MET A 100 -10.33 4.88 -18.11
N LYS A 101 -9.08 5.18 -17.76
CA LYS A 101 -8.57 6.56 -17.71
C LYS A 101 -8.48 7.18 -19.11
N ILE A 102 -8.03 6.42 -20.11
CA ILE A 102 -7.98 6.86 -21.52
C ILE A 102 -9.38 7.08 -22.08
N GLU A 103 -10.36 6.25 -21.68
CA GLU A 103 -11.79 6.42 -22.00
C GLU A 103 -12.42 7.69 -21.37
N GLY A 104 -11.69 8.41 -20.51
CA GLY A 104 -12.17 9.64 -19.88
C GLY A 104 -13.11 9.43 -18.70
N LYS A 105 -13.14 8.23 -18.12
CA LYS A 105 -13.95 7.95 -16.92
C LYS A 105 -13.44 8.73 -15.72
N THR A 106 -14.35 9.11 -14.82
CA THR A 106 -13.96 9.82 -13.60
C THR A 106 -13.23 8.90 -12.64
N THR A 107 -12.41 9.49 -11.76
CA THR A 107 -11.64 8.75 -10.75
C THR A 107 -12.55 7.89 -9.87
N GLU A 108 -13.69 8.43 -9.43
CA GLU A 108 -14.64 7.73 -8.55
C GLU A 108 -15.30 6.53 -9.25
N GLU A 109 -15.51 6.62 -10.56
CA GLU A 109 -16.04 5.51 -11.36
C GLU A 109 -15.01 4.38 -11.50
N ILE A 110 -13.74 4.73 -11.75
CA ILE A 110 -12.63 3.78 -11.84
C ILE A 110 -12.44 3.08 -10.51
N GLU A 111 -12.35 3.83 -9.42
CA GLU A 111 -12.21 3.31 -8.05
C GLU A 111 -13.32 2.31 -7.71
N ARG A 112 -14.60 2.70 -7.90
CA ARG A 112 -15.74 1.81 -7.62
C ARG A 112 -15.70 0.54 -8.45
N LYS A 113 -15.40 0.64 -9.75
CA LYS A 113 -15.43 -0.53 -10.64
C LYS A 113 -14.30 -1.50 -10.30
N ILE A 114 -13.08 -0.99 -10.15
CA ILE A 114 -11.90 -1.79 -9.86
C ILE A 114 -11.97 -2.39 -8.45
N ALA A 115 -12.44 -1.64 -7.45
CA ALA A 115 -12.60 -2.17 -6.10
C ALA A 115 -13.67 -3.27 -5.98
N ARG A 116 -14.67 -3.28 -6.87
CA ARG A 116 -15.68 -4.36 -6.93
C ARG A 116 -15.16 -5.62 -7.62
N GLU A 117 -14.35 -5.45 -8.66
CA GLU A 117 -13.86 -6.54 -9.49
C GLU A 117 -12.51 -7.10 -9.02
N SER A 118 -11.79 -6.36 -8.19
CA SER A 118 -10.49 -6.74 -7.62
C SER A 118 -10.52 -6.66 -6.10
N LYS A 119 -9.53 -7.27 -5.44
CA LYS A 119 -9.36 -7.19 -3.99
C LYS A 119 -8.65 -5.90 -3.51
N LEU A 120 -8.60 -4.86 -4.36
CA LEU A 120 -7.91 -3.61 -4.04
C LEU A 120 -8.88 -2.60 -3.43
N ASN A 121 -8.43 -1.90 -2.39
CA ASN A 121 -9.14 -0.75 -1.84
C ASN A 121 -9.14 0.41 -2.86
N PRO A 122 -10.23 1.20 -2.98
CA PRO A 122 -10.25 2.47 -3.73
C PRO A 122 -8.99 3.34 -3.57
N GLU A 123 -8.46 3.50 -2.36
CA GLU A 123 -7.26 4.30 -2.10
C GLU A 123 -6.01 3.75 -2.81
N MET A 124 -5.87 2.42 -2.87
CA MET A 124 -4.78 1.78 -3.63
C MET A 124 -4.98 1.97 -5.14
N VAL A 125 -6.22 1.96 -5.62
CA VAL A 125 -6.53 2.25 -7.03
C VAL A 125 -6.14 3.68 -7.39
N ALA A 126 -6.49 4.65 -6.54
CA ALA A 126 -6.09 6.05 -6.71
C ALA A 126 -4.57 6.22 -6.71
N TYR A 127 -3.85 5.54 -5.81
CA TYR A 127 -2.40 5.54 -5.80
C TYR A 127 -1.81 5.01 -7.12
N ILE A 128 -2.30 3.87 -7.63
CA ILE A 128 -1.87 3.30 -8.92
C ILE A 128 -2.11 4.31 -10.05
N MET A 129 -3.27 4.95 -10.10
CA MET A 129 -3.62 5.95 -11.12
C MET A 129 -2.68 7.16 -11.13
N ASN A 130 -2.27 7.62 -9.95
CA ASN A 130 -1.37 8.77 -9.78
C ASN A 130 0.09 8.40 -10.07
N LYS A 131 0.50 7.19 -9.68
CA LYS A 131 1.86 6.70 -9.92
C LYS A 131 2.17 6.60 -11.40
N GLU A 132 1.21 6.12 -12.20
CA GLU A 132 1.32 6.03 -13.65
C GLU A 132 1.25 7.39 -14.35
N ALA A 133 0.72 8.44 -13.70
CA ALA A 133 0.76 9.80 -14.26
C ALA A 133 2.15 10.46 -14.12
N SER A 134 2.99 9.93 -13.22
CA SER A 134 4.31 10.46 -12.89
C SER A 134 5.46 9.64 -13.52
N ALA A 135 5.14 8.63 -14.34
CA ALA A 135 6.06 7.73 -15.03
C ALA A 135 6.02 7.99 -16.53
#